data_AF-A0A101DZ47-F1
#
_entry.id   AF-A0A101DZ47-F1
#
_cell.length_a   1.000
_cell.length_b   1.000
_cell.length_c   1.000
_cell.angle_alpha   90.00
_cell.angle_beta   90.00
_cell.angle_gamma   90.00
#
_symmetry.space_group_name_H-M   'P 1'
#
loop_
_entity.id
_entity.type
_entity.pdbx_description
1 polymer ?
#
loop_
_entity_poly.entity_id
_entity_poly.type
_entity_poly.pdbx_seq_one_letter_code
_entity_poly.pdbx_strand_id
1 'polypeptide(L)' 'MERVDELVERECICRDCSTYVAEESKTGFCYFGTSEVIKDEKGCLCPLCKVAAVMELKGEFYCTRGS' A
#
# COMPACT_ATOMS: atom_id res chain seq x y z
N MET A 1 5.82 -7.88 -20.79
CA MET A 1 6.05 -6.78 -19.85
C MET A 1 4.89 -6.84 -18.87
N GLU A 2 5.08 -7.52 -17.74
CA GLU A 2 4.07 -7.54 -16.68
C GLU A 2 3.98 -6.13 -16.09
N ARG A 3 2.77 -5.62 -15.93
CA ARG A 3 2.56 -4.28 -15.40
C ARG A 3 2.42 -4.35 -13.88
N VAL A 4 2.97 -3.35 -13.19
CA VAL A 4 3.00 -3.32 -11.72
C VAL A 4 1.59 -3.24 -11.12
N ASP A 5 0.62 -2.66 -11.84
CA ASP A 5 -0.80 -2.65 -11.46
C ASP A 5 -1.35 -4.06 -11.18
N GLU A 6 -1.05 -5.03 -12.05
CA GLU A 6 -1.56 -6.41 -11.90
C GLU A 6 -0.89 -7.12 -10.71
N LEU A 7 0.37 -6.80 -10.40
CA LEU A 7 1.06 -7.31 -9.22
C LEU A 7 0.46 -6.71 -7.93
N VAL A 8 0.19 -5.41 -7.94
CA VAL A 8 -0.38 -4.68 -6.81
C VAL A 8 -1.77 -5.23 -6.45
N GLU A 9 -2.62 -5.46 -7.45
CA GLU A 9 -3.97 -6.00 -7.25
C GLU A 9 -3.97 -7.43 -6.68
N ARG A 10 -2.97 -8.24 -7.03
CA ARG A 10 -2.91 -9.66 -6.63
C ARG A 10 -2.14 -9.91 -5.34
N GLU A 11 -1.07 -9.15 -5.10
CA GLU A 11 -0.13 -9.40 -4.01
C GLU A 11 -0.19 -8.33 -2.90
N CYS A 12 -0.98 -7.23 -3.04
CA CYS A 12 -1.12 -6.32 -1.89
C CYS A 12 -2.00 -6.94 -0.80
N ILE A 13 -1.40 -7.09 0.38
CA ILE A 13 -2.08 -7.43 1.64
C ILE A 13 -2.75 -6.22 2.32
N CYS A 14 -3.03 -5.18 1.53
CA CYS A 14 -3.59 -3.92 2.01
C CYS A 14 -4.88 -4.16 2.81
N ARG A 15 -5.71 -5.14 2.44
CA ARG A 15 -6.96 -5.48 3.15
C ARG A 15 -6.75 -5.99 4.58
N ASP A 16 -5.58 -6.55 4.87
CA ASP A 16 -5.20 -7.05 6.20
C ASP A 16 -4.43 -6.00 7.02
N CYS A 17 -4.18 -4.82 6.44
CA CYS A 17 -3.45 -3.76 7.11
C CYS A 17 -4.32 -3.01 8.12
N SER A 18 -3.82 -2.85 9.34
CA SER A 18 -4.44 -2.09 10.42
C SER A 18 -4.73 -0.62 10.08
N THR A 19 -3.95 -0.08 9.14
CA THR A 19 -4.04 1.30 8.66
C THR A 19 -4.95 1.44 7.43
N TYR A 20 -5.28 0.33 6.74
CA TYR A 20 -6.18 0.36 5.59
C TYR A 20 -7.63 0.58 6.04
N VAL A 21 -8.34 1.39 5.27
CA VAL A 21 -9.76 1.67 5.46
C VAL A 21 -10.52 1.22 4.22
N ALA A 22 -11.68 0.59 4.40
CA ALA A 22 -12.49 0.10 3.28
C ALA A 22 -13.02 1.23 2.38
N GLU A 23 -13.04 2.47 2.87
CA GLU A 23 -13.34 3.67 2.06
C GLU A 23 -12.26 3.95 0.99
N GLU A 24 -11.03 3.45 1.17
CA GLU A 24 -10.04 3.44 0.11
C GLU A 24 -10.40 2.37 -0.92
N SER A 25 -10.89 2.84 -2.07
CA SER A 25 -11.52 2.02 -3.10
C SER A 25 -10.51 1.21 -3.92
N LYS A 26 -9.21 1.51 -3.84
CA LYS A 26 -8.16 0.78 -4.56
C LYS A 26 -7.12 0.19 -3.61
N THR A 27 -7.03 -1.14 -3.61
CA THR A 27 -5.90 -1.85 -2.99
C THR A 27 -4.60 -1.42 -3.65
N GLY A 28 -3.63 -1.03 -2.83
CA GLY A 28 -2.31 -0.58 -3.29
C GLY A 28 -2.29 0.84 -3.87
N PHE A 29 -3.23 1.70 -3.48
CA PHE A 29 -3.18 3.14 -3.79
C PHE A 29 -1.83 3.78 -3.41
N CYS A 30 -1.09 3.23 -2.43
CA CYS A 30 0.25 3.69 -2.06
C CYS A 30 1.28 3.63 -3.21
N TYR A 31 1.00 2.84 -4.26
CA TYR A 31 1.76 2.84 -5.50
C TYR A 31 1.39 4.03 -6.41
N PHE A 32 0.11 4.41 -6.42
CA PHE A 32 -0.43 5.46 -7.27
C PHE A 32 -0.35 6.85 -6.63
N GLY A 33 -0.18 6.94 -5.31
CA GLY A 33 -0.13 8.19 -4.54
C GLY A 33 -0.31 7.95 -3.04
N THR A 34 -0.74 8.98 -2.32
CA THR A 34 -1.12 8.89 -0.90
C THR A 34 -2.64 8.84 -0.77
N SER A 35 -3.14 8.23 0.30
CA SER A 35 -4.56 8.26 0.63
C SER A 35 -4.88 9.57 1.34
N GLU A 36 -6.00 10.17 0.95
CA GLU A 36 -6.58 11.33 1.63
C GLU A 36 -7.49 10.93 2.81
N VAL A 37 -7.88 9.65 2.85
CA VAL A 37 -8.79 9.09 3.87
C VAL A 37 -8.00 8.60 5.08
N ILE A 38 -6.88 7.93 4.84
CA ILE A 38 -6.03 7.42 5.92
C ILE A 38 -5.28 8.58 6.55
N LYS A 39 -5.60 8.89 7.80
CA LYS A 39 -4.93 9.95 8.58
C LYS A 39 -4.20 9.42 9.82
N ASP A 40 -4.60 8.23 10.28
CA ASP A 40 -3.98 7.57 11.42
C ASP A 40 -2.92 6.57 10.98
N GLU A 41 -1.69 6.83 11.38
CA GLU A 41 -0.53 5.97 11.12
C GLU A 41 -0.45 4.86 12.17
N LYS A 42 -1.23 3.78 12.00
CA LYS A 42 -1.30 2.65 12.95
C LYS A 42 -0.26 1.55 12.69
N GLY A 43 0.68 1.81 11.78
CA GLY A 43 1.64 0.85 11.25
C GLY A 43 1.07 0.09 10.07
N CYS A 44 1.78 0.09 8.94
CA CYS A 44 1.45 -0.78 7.81
C CYS A 44 2.24 -2.10 7.90
N LEU A 45 1.57 -3.22 7.62
CA LEU A 45 2.23 -4.50 7.36
C LEU A 45 2.86 -4.56 5.96
N CYS A 46 2.78 -3.46 5.20
CA CYS A 46 3.33 -3.29 3.86
C CYS A 46 4.80 -3.71 3.74
N PRO A 47 5.72 -3.45 4.70
CA PRO A 47 7.11 -3.93 4.58
C PRO A 47 7.24 -5.46 4.45
N LEU A 48 6.21 -6.21 4.85
CA LEU A 48 6.15 -7.66 4.70
C LEU A 48 5.52 -8.10 3.36
N CYS A 49 4.98 -7.17 2.58
CA CYS A 49 4.33 -7.48 1.31
C CYS A 49 5.35 -7.54 0.16
N LYS A 50 5.12 -8.44 -0.80
CA LYS A 50 5.96 -8.55 -2.01
C LYS A 50 5.98 -7.26 -2.82
N VAL A 51 4.87 -6.53 -2.84
CA VAL A 51 4.77 -5.26 -3.58
C VAL A 51 5.79 -4.26 -3.05
N ALA A 52 5.95 -4.13 -1.73
CA ALA A 52 6.93 -3.22 -1.14
C ALA A 52 8.37 -3.62 -1.48
N ALA A 53 8.66 -4.91 -1.53
CA ALA A 53 9.97 -5.41 -1.94
C ALA A 53 10.26 -5.16 -3.43
N VAL A 54 9.29 -5.40 -4.32
CA VAL A 54 9.41 -5.15 -5.77
C VAL A 54 9.53 -3.66 -6.08
N MET A 55 8.81 -2.83 -5.33
CA MET A 55 8.80 -1.38 -5.47
C MET A 55 9.93 -0.69 -4.69
N GLU A 56 10.77 -1.44 -3.99
CA GLU A 56 11.83 -0.93 -3.12
C GLU A 56 11.35 0.18 -2.17
N LEU A 57 10.11 0.06 -1.68
CA LEU A 57 9.53 1.02 -0.75
C LEU A 57 10.33 0.99 0.56
N LYS A 58 10.79 2.15 1.02
CA LYS A 58 11.60 2.29 2.24
C LYS A 58 10.86 3.13 3.28
N GLY A 59 10.13 2.47 4.16
CA GLY A 59 9.34 3.12 5.22
C GLY A 59 8.27 2.22 5.83
N GLU A 60 7.36 2.81 6.59
CA GLU A 60 6.27 2.07 7.26
C GLU A 60 4.89 2.68 6.96
N PHE A 61 4.87 3.88 6.37
CA PHE A 61 3.68 4.72 6.18
C PHE A 61 3.48 5.15 4.72
N TYR A 62 3.65 4.22 3.79
CA TYR A 62 3.51 4.49 2.35
C TYR A 62 2.15 5.04 1.96
N CYS A 63 1.13 4.64 2.71
CA CYS A 63 -0.25 5.06 2.51
C CYS A 63 -0.46 6.56 2.74
N THR A 64 0.27 7.17 3.65
CA THR A 64 0.07 8.58 4.07
C THR A 64 1.21 9.48 3.62
N ARG A 65 2.44 8.95 3.62
CA ARG A 65 3.67 9.72 3.35
C ARG A 65 4.26 9.45 1.96
N GLY A 66 3.76 8.44 1.24
CA GLY A 66 4.30 8.03 -0.05
C GLY A 66 5.59 7.22 0.08
N SER A 67 6.23 6.96 -1.07
CA SER A 67 7.53 6.29 -1.20
C SER A 67 8.69 7.28 -1.19
#